data_AF-A0A6B3HX84-F1
#
_entry.id   AF-A0A6B3HX84-F1
#
_cell.length_a   1.000
_cell.length_b   1.000
_cell.length_c   1.000
_cell.angle_alpha   90.00
_cell.angle_beta   90.00
_cell.angle_gamma   90.00
#
_symmetry.space_group_name_H-M   'P 1'
#
loop_
_entity.id
_entity.type
_entity.pdbx_description
1 polymer ?
#
loop_
_entity_poly.entity_id
_entity_poly.type
_entity_poly.pdbx_seq_one_letter_code
_entity_poly.pdbx_strand_id
1 'polypeptide(L)' 'AGIAFHTRVKIGDVHREGITEVTAADIASARRMGCTVKLLAICERAADGRSVTARVHPAMIPLSHPLASVREA' A
#
# COMPACT_ATOMS: atom_id res chain seq x y z
N ALA A 1 -5.86 9.07 5.83
CA ALA A 1 -4.94 9.86 6.68
C ALA A 1 -5.65 10.95 7.49
N GLY A 2 -6.31 11.93 6.86
CA GLY A 2 -6.75 13.12 7.60
C GLY A 2 -7.81 12.89 8.68
N ILE A 3 -8.76 11.99 8.42
CA ILE A 3 -9.76 11.56 9.42
C ILE A 3 -9.08 10.70 10.50
N ALA A 4 -8.33 9.68 10.11
CA ALA A 4 -7.71 8.72 11.02
C ALA A 4 -6.70 9.36 12.01
N PHE A 5 -6.07 10.47 11.63
CA PHE A 5 -5.04 11.13 12.46
C PHE A 5 -5.39 12.57 12.85
N HIS A 6 -6.63 13.00 12.64
CA HIS A 6 -7.10 14.37 12.94
C HIS A 6 -6.14 15.47 12.41
N THR A 7 -5.56 15.24 11.25
CA THR A 7 -4.50 16.09 10.67
C THR A 7 -4.87 16.45 9.24
N ARG A 8 -4.57 17.68 8.81
CA ARG A 8 -4.81 18.07 7.42
C ARG A 8 -3.73 17.46 6.52
N VAL A 9 -4.13 16.59 5.60
CA VAL A 9 -3.24 15.98 4.60
C VAL A 9 -3.69 16.43 3.22
N LYS A 10 -2.80 17.06 2.45
CA LYS A 10 -3.11 17.51 1.09
C LYS A 10 -2.82 16.39 0.09
N ILE A 11 -3.44 16.49 -1.08
CA ILE A 11 -3.23 15.53 -2.16
C ILE A 11 -1.75 15.48 -2.59
N GLY A 12 -1.06 16.63 -2.61
CA GLY A 12 0.36 16.72 -2.97
C GLY A 12 1.31 16.08 -1.94
N ASP A 13 0.84 15.84 -0.72
CA ASP A 13 1.66 15.25 0.36
C ASP A 13 1.67 13.70 0.30
N VAL A 14 0.92 13.12 -0.64
CA VAL A 14 0.78 11.67 -0.78
C VAL A 14 1.65 11.19 -1.95
N HIS A 15 2.61 10.33 -1.65
CA HIS A 15 3.37 9.62 -2.69
C HIS A 15 2.47 8.63 -3.42
N ARG A 16 2.53 8.59 -4.76
CA ARG A 16 1.67 7.73 -5.58
C ARG A 16 2.46 7.05 -6.68
N GLU A 17 2.30 5.74 -6.75
CA GLU A 17 2.74 4.88 -7.82
C GLU A 17 1.56 3.98 -8.24
N GLY A 18 1.33 3.87 -9.55
CA GLY A 18 0.27 3.03 -10.11
C GLY A 18 0.71 1.57 -10.27
N ILE A 19 -0.14 0.76 -10.91
CA ILE A 19 0.14 -0.65 -11.21
C ILE A 19 0.57 -0.87 -12.67
N THR A 20 0.79 0.18 -13.46
CA THR A 20 1.05 0.07 -14.90
C THR A 20 2.32 -0.71 -15.22
N GLU A 21 3.33 -0.63 -14.36
CA GLU A 21 4.61 -1.35 -14.49
C GLU A 21 4.57 -2.75 -13.88
N VAL A 22 3.47 -3.16 -13.23
CA VAL A 22 3.36 -4.49 -12.62
C VAL A 22 3.11 -5.53 -13.70
N THR A 23 4.06 -6.45 -13.87
CA THR A 23 3.99 -7.47 -14.91
C THR A 23 3.42 -8.79 -14.41
N ALA A 24 3.02 -9.66 -15.35
CA ALA A 24 2.65 -11.04 -15.03
C ALA A 24 3.82 -11.83 -14.40
N ALA A 25 5.07 -11.49 -14.75
CA ALA A 25 6.26 -12.11 -14.19
C ALA A 25 6.44 -11.74 -12.71
N ASP A 26 6.13 -10.50 -12.32
CA ASP A 26 6.16 -10.05 -10.93
C ASP A 26 5.12 -10.81 -10.09
N ILE A 27 3.90 -10.95 -10.61
CA ILE A 27 2.82 -11.70 -9.95
C ILE A 27 3.21 -13.17 -9.77
N ALA A 28 3.77 -13.80 -10.80
CA ALA A 28 4.23 -15.19 -10.73
C ALA A 28 5.37 -15.33 -9.69
N SER A 29 6.29 -14.38 -9.64
CA SER A 29 7.40 -14.36 -8.68
C SER A 29 6.90 -14.18 -7.25
N ALA A 30 5.97 -13.25 -7.01
CA ALA A 30 5.33 -13.06 -5.72
C ALA A 30 4.66 -14.35 -5.23
N ARG A 31 3.95 -15.08 -6.11
CA ARG A 31 3.33 -16.36 -5.77
C ARG A 31 4.34 -17.41 -5.34
N ARG A 32 5.50 -17.51 -6.01
CA ARG A 32 6.58 -18.43 -5.62
C ARG A 32 7.17 -18.08 -4.24
N MET A 33 7.13 -16.81 -3.86
CA MET A 33 7.55 -16.31 -2.54
C MET A 33 6.47 -16.46 -1.46
N GLY A 34 5.30 -17.04 -1.77
CA GLY A 34 4.18 -17.13 -0.82
C GLY A 34 3.47 -15.80 -0.58
N CYS A 35 3.55 -14.88 -1.55
CA CYS A 35 2.98 -13.54 -1.52
C CYS A 35 2.01 -13.29 -2.69
N THR A 36 1.30 -12.17 -2.62
CA THR A 36 0.54 -11.60 -3.74
C THR A 36 0.84 -10.11 -3.85
N VAL A 37 0.68 -9.54 -5.05
CA VAL A 37 0.85 -8.10 -5.27
C VAL A 37 -0.49 -7.41 -5.05
N LYS A 38 -0.51 -6.32 -4.28
CA LYS A 38 -1.68 -5.46 -4.04
C LYS A 38 -1.29 -3.99 -4.13
N LEU A 39 -2.19 -3.16 -4.65
CA LEU A 39 -2.07 -1.71 -4.54
C LEU A 39 -2.56 -1.26 -3.17
N LEU A 40 -1.65 -0.82 -2.30
CA LEU A 40 -1.98 -0.46 -0.91
C LEU A 40 -1.91 1.04 -0.70
N ALA A 41 -2.93 1.59 -0.04
CA ALA A 41 -2.88 2.91 0.56
C ALA A 41 -2.45 2.78 2.02
N ILE A 42 -1.26 3.28 2.35
CA ILE A 42 -0.68 3.21 3.68
C ILE A 42 -0.59 4.61 4.26
N CYS A 43 -1.10 4.78 5.49
CA CYS A 43 -0.99 6.03 6.23
C CYS A 43 -0.43 5.72 7.62
N GLU A 44 0.72 6.30 7.96
CA GLU A 44 1.44 6.02 9.20
C GLU A 44 1.82 7.32 9.89
N ARG A 45 1.77 7.34 11.21
CA ARG A 45 2.37 8.41 12.01
C ARG A 45 3.89 8.24 11.95
N ALA A 46 4.61 9.31 11.66
CA ALA A 46 6.07 9.27 11.65
C ALA A 46 6.62 9.04 13.05
N ALA A 47 7.90 8.63 13.12
CA ALA A 47 8.58 8.35 14.38
C ALA A 47 8.61 9.54 15.36
N ASP A 48 8.52 10.77 14.85
CA ASP A 48 8.43 11.99 15.66
C ASP A 48 7.08 12.17 16.38
N GLY A 49 6.09 11.34 16.06
CA GLY A 49 4.73 11.37 16.61
C GLY A 49 3.85 12.53 16.11
N ARG A 50 4.42 13.47 15.35
CA ARG A 50 3.80 14.76 14.99
C ARG A 50 3.40 14.82 13.52
N SER A 51 4.13 14.13 12.66
CA SER A 51 3.85 14.10 11.22
C SER A 51 3.16 12.80 10.81
N VAL A 52 2.44 12.87 9.68
CA VAL A 52 1.76 11.73 9.07
C VAL A 52 2.29 11.55 7.67
N THR A 53 2.70 10.33 7.34
CA THR A 53 3.05 9.94 5.98
C THR A 53 1.86 9.24 5.33
N ALA A 54 1.64 9.50 4.05
CA ALA A 54 0.64 8.82 3.26
C ALA A 54 1.26 8.42 1.91
N ARG A 55 1.07 7.16 1.52
CA ARG A 55 1.61 6.63 0.27
C ARG A 55 0.66 5.61 -0.34
N VAL A 56 0.67 5.53 -1.67
CA VAL A 56 -0.04 4.53 -2.45
C VAL A 56 0.96 3.92 -3.43
N HIS A 57 1.18 2.62 -3.36
CA HIS A 57 2.06 1.90 -4.30
C HIS A 57 1.75 0.39 -4.31
N PRO A 58 2.18 -0.34 -5.36
CA PRO A 58 2.16 -1.79 -5.38
C PRO A 58 3.06 -2.36 -4.27
N ALA A 59 2.56 -3.35 -3.54
CA ALA A 59 3.30 -4.03 -2.48
C ALA A 59 3.08 -5.55 -2.54
N MET A 60 4.11 -6.31 -2.22
CA MET A 60 4.00 -7.75 -1.99
C MET A 60 3.55 -7.99 -0.55
N ILE A 61 2.44 -8.70 -0.37
CA ILE A 61 1.95 -9.11 0.94
C ILE A 61 1.87 -10.64 1.06
N PRO A 62 2.22 -11.23 2.22
CA PRO A 62 2.08 -12.66 2.44
C PRO A 62 0.65 -13.14 2.21
N LEU A 63 0.49 -14.36 1.67
CA LEU A 63 -0.84 -14.94 1.41
C LEU A 63 -1.66 -15.17 2.69
N SER A 64 -1.02 -15.23 3.86
CA SER A 64 -1.67 -15.31 5.17
C SER A 64 -2.20 -13.96 5.68
N HIS A 65 -1.78 -12.84 5.09
CA HIS A 65 -2.22 -11.52 5.52
C HIS A 65 -3.70 -11.29 5.12
N PRO A 66 -4.57 -10.73 5.98
CA PRO A 66 -5.99 -10.55 5.66
C PRO A 66 -6.27 -9.80 4.35
N LEU A 67 -5.44 -8.81 4.02
CA LEU A 67 -5.55 -8.06 2.76
C LEU A 67 -5.23 -8.90 1.50
N ALA A 68 -4.56 -10.05 1.65
CA ALA A 68 -4.25 -10.93 0.53
C ALA A 68 -5.51 -11.61 -0.04
N SER A 69 -6.49 -11.90 0.82
CA SER A 69 -7.73 -12.58 0.42
C SER A 69 -8.78 -11.65 -0.19
N VAL A 70 -8.63 -10.32 -0.02
CA VAL A 70 -9.53 -9.32 -0.61
C VAL A 70 -9.39 -9.36 -2.13
N ARG A 71 -10.47 -9.70 -2.82
CA ARG A 71 -10.61 -9.68 -4.28
C ARG A 71 -11.59 -8.55 -4.68
N GLU A 72 -11.96 -8.50 -5.96
CA GLU A 72 -12.93 -7.59 -6.62
C GLU A 72 -13.79 -6.70 -5.70
N ALA A 73 -13.96 -5.44 -6.10
CA ALA A 73 -14.90 -4.48 -5.49
C ALA A 73 -15.82 -3.89 -6.56
#